data_AF-A0A4Q3I5J2-F1
#
_entry.id   AF-A0A4Q3I5J2-F1
#
_cell.length_a   1.000
_cell.length_b   1.000
_cell.length_c   1.000
_cell.angle_alpha   90.00
_cell.angle_beta   90.00
_cell.angle_gamma   90.00
#
_symmetry.space_group_name_H-M   'P 1'
#
loop_
_entity.id
_entity.type
_entity.pdbx_description
1 polymer ?
#
loop_
_entity_poly.entity_id
_entity_poly.type
_entity_poly.pdbx_seq_one_letter_code
_entity_poly.pdbx_strand_id
1 'polypeptide(L)'
;ASALGKDLHLIRPPIPEFTILGGLMVDRDDIAHLMKIGKSAKSTAYSARLIGHYYLDKIRHGRGTRLVMGNALIGRMLLAARKLGVAILTETEALAFTTGPHGVTGVTLRQKDTERQIHVTGGLILASGGFARHPTMRADKLPQPLPEFSPSAPGHTGTLHDLAFTAGAYHGDTAAQPCFWAPVSHRKRADGSMAVFPHFVFDRSKPGIISVGRDGRRFVNESTSYHLFVSAMYAANKDGSHVPTYLIADAAALKKYGMGMIRPGGANIAPYLADGYLTEAATLDELARKLGIDAAGLNDSVARMNAYARTGTDADFARGTTVYEKANGDPTHGPNPTLGPLETAPYYAVKLWPGDIGSAIGLVGDENAQLLRRDGSAISGLYACGNDLQSIMGGVYPGPGITVGPAIVFGAIAARHAARRAVAARKGDAA
;
A
#
# COMPACT_ATOMS: atom_id res chain seq x y z
N ALA A 1 9.07 -10.99 -18.87
CA ALA A 1 10.28 -10.15 -18.77
C ALA A 1 11.20 -10.30 -19.98
N SER A 2 11.44 -11.50 -20.51
CA SER A 2 12.16 -11.66 -21.79
C SER A 2 11.60 -10.77 -22.91
N ALA A 3 10.27 -10.72 -23.06
CA ALA A 3 9.59 -9.86 -24.03
C ALA A 3 9.77 -8.34 -23.80
N LEU A 4 10.15 -7.90 -22.60
CA LEU A 4 10.42 -6.49 -22.30
C LEU A 4 11.85 -6.07 -22.66
N GLY A 5 12.79 -7.03 -22.80
CA GLY A 5 14.19 -6.71 -23.05
C GLY A 5 14.74 -5.66 -22.08
N LYS A 6 15.32 -4.58 -22.61
CA LYS A 6 15.89 -3.47 -21.83
C LYS A 6 14.84 -2.68 -21.05
N ASP A 7 13.58 -2.64 -21.49
CA ASP A 7 12.50 -1.92 -20.82
C ASP A 7 12.15 -2.53 -19.45
N LEU A 8 12.63 -3.74 -19.14
CA LEU A 8 12.51 -4.32 -17.81
C LEU A 8 13.08 -3.39 -16.71
N HIS A 9 14.10 -2.60 -17.04
CA HIS A 9 14.73 -1.67 -16.10
C HIS A 9 13.92 -0.39 -15.87
N LEU A 10 12.91 -0.11 -16.68
CA LEU A 10 11.94 0.97 -16.42
C LEU A 10 10.96 0.59 -15.31
N ILE A 11 10.80 -0.71 -15.03
CA ILE A 11 9.94 -1.19 -13.95
C ILE A 11 10.74 -1.19 -12.66
N ARG A 12 10.27 -0.43 -11.67
CA ARG A 12 10.88 -0.40 -10.34
C ARG A 12 11.08 -1.83 -9.79
N PRO A 13 12.23 -2.17 -9.18
CA PRO A 13 12.38 -3.41 -8.44
C PRO A 13 11.29 -3.61 -7.38
N PRO A 14 10.89 -4.85 -7.09
CA PRO A 14 9.95 -5.12 -6.01
C PRO A 14 10.48 -4.59 -4.68
N ILE A 15 9.56 -4.23 -3.78
CA ILE A 15 9.90 -3.77 -2.44
C ILE A 15 10.64 -4.92 -1.71
N PRO A 16 11.89 -4.72 -1.25
CA PRO A 16 12.72 -5.80 -0.70
C PRO A 16 12.05 -6.56 0.45
N GLU A 17 11.31 -5.85 1.30
CA GLU A 17 10.62 -6.39 2.47
C GLU A 17 9.50 -7.38 2.09
N PHE A 18 9.02 -7.36 0.84
CA PHE A 18 8.03 -8.30 0.29
C PHE A 18 8.66 -9.40 -0.58
N THR A 19 9.99 -9.51 -0.60
CA THR A 19 10.72 -10.52 -1.38
C THR A 19 11.56 -11.41 -0.49
N ILE A 20 12.01 -12.54 -1.03
CA ILE A 20 13.06 -13.37 -0.44
C ILE A 20 14.37 -13.22 -1.21
N LEU A 21 15.50 -13.65 -0.63
CA LEU A 21 16.82 -13.67 -1.28
C LEU A 21 17.26 -12.31 -1.91
N GLY A 22 16.76 -11.19 -1.37
CA GLY A 22 17.09 -9.84 -1.85
C GLY A 22 16.51 -9.52 -3.24
N GLY A 23 15.31 -10.02 -3.56
CA GLY A 23 14.56 -9.59 -4.74
C GLY A 23 13.78 -10.69 -5.48
N LEU A 24 13.81 -11.93 -5.00
CA LEU A 24 12.96 -13.00 -5.52
C LEU A 24 11.52 -12.75 -5.06
N MET A 25 10.66 -12.41 -6.03
CA MET A 25 9.24 -12.28 -5.78
C MET A 25 8.59 -13.66 -5.70
N VAL A 26 7.68 -13.81 -4.73
CA VAL A 26 6.94 -15.03 -4.46
C VAL A 26 5.45 -14.70 -4.40
N ASP A 27 4.61 -15.60 -4.90
CA ASP A 27 3.17 -15.58 -4.65
C ASP A 27 2.79 -16.53 -3.49
N ARG A 28 1.48 -16.66 -3.23
CA ARG A 28 0.99 -17.48 -2.12
C ARG A 28 1.30 -18.97 -2.30
N ASP A 29 1.27 -19.46 -3.54
CA ASP A 29 1.54 -20.87 -3.84
C ASP A 29 3.03 -21.16 -3.67
N ASP A 30 3.90 -20.22 -4.07
CA ASP A 30 5.34 -20.27 -3.83
C ASP A 30 5.65 -20.42 -2.33
N ILE A 31 5.01 -19.63 -1.46
CA ILE A 31 5.22 -19.67 -0.01
C ILE A 31 4.92 -21.05 0.57
N ALA A 32 3.82 -21.69 0.15
CA ALA A 32 3.44 -23.01 0.64
C ALA A 32 4.50 -24.09 0.31
N HIS A 33 5.13 -23.99 -0.86
CA HIS A 33 6.24 -24.87 -1.24
C HIS A 33 7.53 -24.55 -0.49
N LEU A 34 7.87 -23.25 -0.34
CA LEU A 34 9.07 -22.81 0.36
C LEU A 34 9.08 -23.26 1.83
N MET A 35 7.94 -23.21 2.51
CA MET A 35 7.79 -23.67 3.90
C MET A 35 7.93 -25.20 4.07
N LYS A 36 7.88 -25.96 2.96
CA LYS A 36 7.96 -27.43 2.93
C LYS A 36 9.27 -27.96 2.31
N ILE A 37 10.27 -27.09 2.10
CA ILE A 37 11.62 -27.51 1.70
C ILE A 37 12.15 -28.52 2.75
N GLY A 38 12.71 -29.63 2.26
CA GLY A 38 13.21 -30.73 3.09
C GLY A 38 12.13 -31.64 3.68
N LYS A 39 10.87 -31.19 3.75
CA LYS A 39 9.72 -31.98 4.23
C LYS A 39 8.94 -32.66 3.09
N SER A 40 9.10 -32.20 1.86
CA SER A 40 8.41 -32.74 0.68
C SER A 40 9.32 -32.67 -0.54
N ALA A 41 9.61 -33.81 -1.16
CA ALA A 41 10.45 -33.88 -2.37
C ALA A 41 9.91 -32.98 -3.50
N LYS A 42 8.58 -32.99 -3.72
CA LYS A 42 7.91 -32.11 -4.69
C LYS A 42 8.16 -30.62 -4.39
N SER A 43 8.01 -30.22 -3.14
CA SER A 43 8.19 -28.82 -2.73
C SER A 43 9.66 -28.39 -2.74
N THR A 44 10.57 -29.30 -2.40
CA THR A 44 12.02 -29.09 -2.50
C THR A 44 12.44 -28.88 -3.96
N ALA A 45 12.00 -29.75 -4.88
CA ALA A 45 12.32 -29.62 -6.31
C ALA A 45 11.74 -28.33 -6.92
N TYR A 46 10.49 -27.99 -6.57
CA TYR A 46 9.86 -26.73 -6.98
C TYR A 46 10.66 -25.52 -6.51
N SER A 47 10.99 -25.48 -5.23
CA SER A 47 11.72 -24.36 -4.61
C SER A 47 13.13 -24.24 -5.17
N ALA A 48 13.83 -25.37 -5.39
CA ALA A 48 15.16 -25.39 -5.99
C ALA A 48 15.13 -24.84 -7.43
N ARG A 49 14.12 -25.19 -8.23
CA ARG A 49 13.93 -24.64 -9.58
C ARG A 49 13.66 -23.14 -9.55
N LEU A 50 12.77 -22.68 -8.67
CA LEU A 50 12.43 -21.27 -8.51
C LEU A 50 13.66 -20.44 -8.13
N ILE A 51 14.43 -20.90 -7.13
CA ILE A 51 15.65 -20.26 -6.65
C ILE A 51 16.74 -20.30 -7.73
N GLY A 52 16.93 -21.45 -8.39
CA GLY A 52 17.91 -21.60 -9.47
C GLY A 52 17.66 -20.66 -10.64
N HIS A 53 16.41 -20.55 -11.10
CA HIS A 53 16.02 -19.59 -12.12
C HIS A 53 16.28 -18.14 -11.68
N TYR A 54 15.99 -17.80 -10.42
CA TYR A 54 16.24 -16.46 -9.89
C TYR A 54 17.71 -16.06 -9.94
N TYR A 55 18.62 -16.96 -9.53
CA TYR A 55 20.06 -16.66 -9.58
C TYR A 55 20.58 -16.60 -11.02
N LEU A 56 20.11 -17.48 -11.90
CA LEU A 56 20.44 -17.42 -13.34
C LEU A 56 19.99 -16.09 -13.96
N ASP A 57 18.79 -15.63 -13.61
CA ASP A 57 18.26 -14.34 -14.04
C ASP A 57 19.10 -13.18 -13.52
N LYS A 58 19.51 -13.21 -12.24
CA LYS A 58 20.41 -12.18 -11.69
C LYS A 58 21.72 -12.09 -12.45
N ILE A 59 22.32 -13.22 -12.81
CA ILE A 59 23.56 -13.25 -13.58
C ILE A 59 23.34 -12.67 -15.00
N ARG A 60 22.24 -13.02 -15.65
CA ARG A 60 21.98 -12.62 -17.06
C ARG A 60 21.43 -11.21 -17.22
N HIS A 61 20.65 -10.73 -16.26
CA HIS A 61 19.83 -9.52 -16.38
C HIS A 61 20.05 -8.52 -15.23
N GLY A 62 20.93 -8.83 -14.27
CA GLY A 62 21.16 -8.01 -13.07
C GLY A 62 20.02 -8.04 -12.04
N ARG A 63 18.90 -8.72 -12.35
CA ARG A 63 17.71 -8.84 -11.47
C ARG A 63 16.88 -10.06 -11.83
N GLY A 64 16.01 -10.48 -10.90
CA GLY A 64 15.00 -11.51 -11.20
C GLY A 64 14.02 -11.07 -12.28
N THR A 65 13.67 -11.98 -13.20
CA THR A 65 12.79 -11.68 -14.34
C THR A 65 11.37 -12.22 -14.18
N ARG A 66 11.13 -13.10 -13.21
CA ARG A 66 9.77 -13.48 -12.80
C ARG A 66 9.06 -12.27 -12.20
N LEU A 67 8.00 -11.79 -12.86
CA LEU A 67 7.16 -10.70 -12.36
C LEU A 67 5.85 -11.29 -11.82
N VAL A 68 5.43 -10.86 -10.63
CA VAL A 68 4.13 -11.18 -10.02
C VAL A 68 3.48 -9.90 -9.49
N MET A 69 2.20 -9.97 -9.12
CA MET A 69 1.44 -8.87 -8.51
C MET A 69 1.55 -7.56 -9.32
N GLY A 70 1.75 -6.41 -8.66
CA GLY A 70 1.86 -5.10 -9.32
C GLY A 70 2.95 -5.03 -10.39
N ASN A 71 4.10 -5.70 -10.19
CA ASN A 71 5.17 -5.73 -11.20
C ASN A 71 4.73 -6.47 -12.47
N ALA A 72 3.93 -7.53 -12.36
CA ALA A 72 3.39 -8.23 -13.53
C ALA A 72 2.38 -7.35 -14.28
N LEU A 73 1.51 -6.62 -13.56
CA LEU A 73 0.56 -5.68 -14.15
C LEU A 73 1.30 -4.61 -14.94
N ILE A 74 2.22 -3.87 -14.29
CA ILE A 74 2.99 -2.81 -14.95
C ILE A 74 3.82 -3.37 -16.11
N GLY A 75 4.44 -4.53 -15.95
CA GLY A 75 5.21 -5.16 -17.03
C GLY A 75 4.36 -5.52 -18.25
N ARG A 76 3.11 -5.95 -18.06
CA ARG A 76 2.19 -6.20 -19.18
C ARG A 76 1.72 -4.91 -19.84
N MET A 77 1.42 -3.87 -19.06
CA MET A 77 1.02 -2.57 -19.59
C MET A 77 2.15 -1.92 -20.39
N LEU A 78 3.39 -1.96 -19.87
CA LEU A 78 4.57 -1.45 -20.56
C LEU A 78 4.83 -2.18 -21.89
N LEU A 79 4.74 -3.51 -21.88
CA LEU A 79 4.89 -4.30 -23.10
C LEU A 79 3.83 -3.94 -24.15
N ALA A 80 2.58 -3.75 -23.73
CA ALA A 80 1.50 -3.35 -24.64
C ALA A 80 1.73 -1.94 -25.21
N ALA A 81 2.10 -0.98 -24.36
CA ALA A 81 2.41 0.39 -24.77
C ALA A 81 3.53 0.43 -25.82
N ARG A 82 4.60 -0.34 -25.63
CA ARG A 82 5.70 -0.44 -26.60
C ARG A 82 5.27 -1.05 -27.93
N LYS A 83 4.48 -2.12 -27.91
CA LYS A 83 3.93 -2.73 -29.13
C LYS A 83 3.04 -1.79 -29.94
N LEU A 84 2.38 -0.85 -29.27
CA LEU A 84 1.53 0.17 -29.87
C LEU A 84 2.31 1.44 -30.27
N GLY A 85 3.63 1.48 -30.10
CA GLY A 85 4.45 2.63 -30.45
C GLY A 85 4.27 3.84 -29.53
N VAL A 86 3.78 3.64 -28.29
CA VAL A 86 3.62 4.72 -27.31
C VAL A 86 4.99 5.26 -26.91
N ALA A 87 5.16 6.58 -27.02
CA ALA A 87 6.34 7.27 -26.51
C ALA A 87 6.31 7.30 -24.98
N ILE A 88 7.40 6.88 -24.34
CA ILE A 88 7.54 6.84 -22.88
C ILE A 88 8.77 7.67 -22.53
N LEU A 89 8.55 8.73 -21.76
CA LEU A 89 9.59 9.61 -21.26
C LEU A 89 9.74 9.37 -19.74
N THR A 90 10.94 9.00 -19.30
CA THR A 90 11.29 8.92 -17.89
C THR A 90 12.07 10.15 -17.46
N GLU A 91 12.21 10.36 -16.14
CA GLU A 91 12.93 11.53 -15.59
C GLU A 91 12.38 12.84 -16.16
N THR A 92 11.06 12.89 -16.37
CA THR A 92 10.36 14.00 -17.02
C THR A 92 9.26 14.50 -16.11
N GLU A 93 9.25 15.80 -15.83
CA GLU A 93 8.29 16.48 -14.97
C GLU A 93 7.45 17.46 -15.78
N ALA A 94 6.16 17.60 -15.44
CA ALA A 94 5.31 18.65 -16.00
C ALA A 94 5.41 19.92 -15.16
N LEU A 95 5.66 21.06 -15.82
CA LEU A 95 5.87 22.35 -15.16
C LEU A 95 4.67 23.28 -15.29
N ALA A 96 3.94 23.22 -16.41
CA ALA A 96 2.82 24.10 -16.68
C ALA A 96 1.86 23.50 -17.68
N PHE A 97 0.58 23.84 -17.56
CA PHE A 97 -0.41 23.59 -18.60
C PHE A 97 -0.56 24.84 -19.46
N THR A 98 -0.60 24.66 -20.77
CA THR A 98 -1.00 25.72 -21.69
C THR A 98 -2.51 25.62 -21.89
N THR A 99 -3.22 26.70 -21.57
CA THR A 99 -4.68 26.80 -21.72
C THR A 99 -5.01 27.78 -22.84
N GLY A 100 -5.97 27.41 -23.69
CA GLY A 100 -6.59 28.28 -24.69
C GLY A 100 -8.10 28.42 -24.48
N PRO A 101 -8.82 29.10 -25.40
CA PRO A 101 -10.27 29.31 -25.30
C PRO A 101 -11.07 28.02 -25.17
N HIS A 102 -10.54 26.92 -25.71
CA HIS A 102 -11.20 25.61 -25.74
C HIS A 102 -10.61 24.61 -24.73
N GLY A 103 -9.87 25.09 -23.71
CA GLY A 103 -9.33 24.26 -22.63
C GLY A 103 -7.82 24.02 -22.72
N VAL A 104 -7.33 22.88 -22.23
CA VAL A 104 -5.89 22.58 -22.22
C VAL A 104 -5.41 22.21 -23.63
N THR A 105 -4.43 22.95 -24.14
CA THR A 105 -3.86 22.83 -25.50
C THR A 105 -2.40 22.40 -25.49
N GLY A 106 -1.75 22.33 -24.32
CA GLY A 106 -0.35 21.92 -24.24
C GLY A 106 0.12 21.67 -22.82
N VAL A 107 1.31 21.09 -22.72
CA VAL A 107 2.02 20.89 -21.45
C VAL A 107 3.49 21.21 -21.65
N THR A 108 4.07 21.98 -20.73
CA THR A 108 5.52 22.18 -20.65
C THR A 108 6.13 21.08 -19.81
N LEU A 109 7.06 20.35 -20.40
CA LEU A 109 7.79 19.25 -19.76
C LEU A 109 9.25 19.61 -19.59
N ARG A 110 9.84 19.20 -18.47
CA ARG A 110 11.27 19.28 -18.23
C ARG A 110 11.86 17.89 -18.10
N GLN A 111 12.89 17.60 -18.89
CA GLN A 111 13.70 16.40 -18.78
C GLN A 111 15.17 16.82 -18.64
N LYS A 112 15.74 16.61 -17.45
CA LYS A 112 17.05 17.16 -17.08
C LYS A 112 17.06 18.68 -17.27
N ASP A 113 18.01 19.23 -18.02
CA ASP A 113 18.13 20.67 -18.30
C ASP A 113 17.35 21.13 -19.54
N THR A 114 16.57 20.23 -20.16
CA THR A 114 15.81 20.56 -21.37
C THR A 114 14.33 20.73 -21.05
N GLU A 115 13.80 21.90 -21.36
CA GLU A 115 12.36 22.16 -21.36
C GLU A 115 11.79 22.08 -22.77
N ARG A 116 10.61 21.47 -22.91
CA ARG A 116 9.89 21.35 -24.18
C ARG A 116 8.40 21.57 -23.95
N GLN A 117 7.79 22.32 -24.85
CA GLN A 117 6.34 22.42 -24.91
C GLN A 117 5.80 21.34 -25.86
N ILE A 118 4.87 20.54 -25.37
CA ILE A 118 4.17 19.53 -26.15
C ILE A 118 2.75 20.01 -26.39
N HIS A 119 2.36 20.11 -27.66
CA HIS A 119 0.99 20.42 -28.04
C HIS A 119 0.07 19.21 -27.79
N VAL A 120 -1.11 19.47 -27.24
CA VAL A 120 -2.10 18.45 -26.86
C VAL A 120 -3.36 18.66 -27.69
N THR A 121 -3.69 17.69 -28.54
CA THR A 121 -4.86 17.75 -29.44
C THR A 121 -6.10 17.05 -28.86
N GLY A 122 -5.91 15.88 -28.22
CA GLY A 122 -7.02 15.13 -27.62
C GLY A 122 -7.31 15.55 -26.18
N GLY A 123 -6.28 15.46 -25.34
CA GLY A 123 -6.36 15.83 -23.93
C GLY A 123 -5.15 15.38 -23.12
N LEU A 124 -5.01 15.97 -21.93
CA LEU A 124 -4.02 15.64 -20.91
C LEU A 124 -4.70 14.85 -19.80
N ILE A 125 -4.20 13.64 -19.53
CA ILE A 125 -4.74 12.73 -18.51
C ILE A 125 -3.77 12.67 -17.33
N LEU A 126 -4.22 13.11 -16.15
CA LEU A 126 -3.46 13.02 -14.91
C LEU A 126 -3.62 11.61 -14.31
N ALA A 127 -2.50 10.93 -14.11
CA ALA A 127 -2.41 9.60 -13.51
C ALA A 127 -1.16 9.52 -12.61
N SER A 128 -0.86 10.62 -11.90
CA SER A 128 0.30 10.75 -11.01
C SER A 128 0.07 10.22 -9.59
N GLY A 129 -1.17 9.85 -9.29
CA GLY A 129 -1.71 9.64 -7.95
C GLY A 129 -2.03 10.97 -7.26
N GLY A 130 -2.71 10.94 -6.11
CA GLY A 130 -3.11 12.19 -5.44
C GLY A 130 -2.06 12.82 -4.50
N PHE A 131 -2.49 13.30 -3.34
CA PHE A 131 -1.66 14.21 -2.51
C PHE A 131 -0.83 13.50 -1.42
N ALA A 132 -0.62 12.19 -1.54
CA ALA A 132 -0.02 11.34 -0.51
C ALA A 132 1.32 11.85 0.04
N ARG A 133 2.17 12.54 -0.74
CA ARG A 133 3.43 13.17 -0.27
C ARG A 133 3.49 14.67 -0.54
N HIS A 134 2.33 15.32 -0.67
CA HIS A 134 2.28 16.76 -0.90
C HIS A 134 2.72 17.53 0.36
N PRO A 135 3.57 18.56 0.25
CA PRO A 135 4.15 19.25 1.40
C PRO A 135 3.12 19.92 2.32
N THR A 136 2.05 20.49 1.78
CA THR A 136 1.03 21.22 2.55
C THR A 136 -0.30 20.47 2.67
N MET A 137 -0.89 20.02 1.55
CA MET A 137 -2.20 19.32 1.53
C MET A 137 -2.32 18.15 2.51
N ARG A 138 -1.23 17.47 2.87
CA ARG A 138 -1.26 16.41 3.89
C ARG A 138 -1.64 16.98 5.26
N ALA A 139 -1.00 18.06 5.68
CA ALA A 139 -1.30 18.72 6.96
C ALA A 139 -2.73 19.28 6.96
N ASP A 140 -3.21 19.77 5.81
CA ASP A 140 -4.54 20.36 5.68
C ASP A 140 -5.66 19.32 5.70
N LYS A 141 -5.42 18.12 5.15
CA LYS A 141 -6.49 17.13 4.88
C LYS A 141 -6.44 15.89 5.77
N LEU A 142 -5.28 15.54 6.33
CA LEU A 142 -5.12 14.31 7.11
C LEU A 142 -5.36 14.57 8.62
N PRO A 143 -5.90 13.58 9.35
CA PRO A 143 -6.06 13.68 10.79
C PRO A 143 -4.71 13.73 11.53
N GLN A 144 -4.74 14.29 12.73
CA GLN A 144 -3.60 14.27 13.65
C GLN A 144 -3.60 12.98 14.50
N PRO A 145 -2.42 12.43 14.84
CA PRO A 145 -1.11 12.85 14.36
C PRO A 145 -0.93 12.54 12.87
N LEU A 146 -0.29 13.48 12.17
CA LEU A 146 0.00 13.35 10.75
C LEU A 146 0.83 12.08 10.50
N PRO A 147 0.43 11.18 9.58
CA PRO A 147 1.28 10.07 9.17
C PRO A 147 2.64 10.62 8.72
N GLU A 148 3.73 10.15 9.30
CA GLU A 148 5.07 10.56 8.86
C GLU A 148 5.49 9.76 7.62
N PHE A 149 5.19 8.46 7.62
CA PHE A 149 5.65 7.52 6.62
C PHE A 149 4.52 7.04 5.71
N SER A 150 4.77 7.02 4.40
CA SER A 150 3.87 6.46 3.40
C SER A 150 4.57 5.30 2.67
N PRO A 151 3.91 4.16 2.43
CA PRO A 151 4.40 3.11 1.54
C PRO A 151 4.34 3.49 0.05
N SER A 152 3.70 4.61 -0.30
CA SER A 152 3.62 5.13 -1.67
C SER A 152 5.01 5.43 -2.25
N ALA A 153 5.16 5.34 -3.57
CA ALA A 153 6.44 5.58 -4.24
C ALA A 153 6.99 7.00 -3.96
N PRO A 154 8.31 7.20 -3.87
CA PRO A 154 8.88 8.50 -3.53
C PRO A 154 8.51 9.64 -4.49
N GLY A 155 8.35 9.34 -5.79
CA GLY A 155 7.99 10.32 -6.81
C GLY A 155 6.53 10.79 -6.79
N HIS A 156 5.72 10.30 -5.84
CA HIS A 156 4.30 10.64 -5.72
C HIS A 156 4.11 11.91 -4.88
N THR A 157 4.47 13.07 -5.44
CA THR A 157 4.52 14.37 -4.72
C THR A 157 3.20 15.14 -4.73
N GLY A 158 2.28 14.83 -5.66
CA GLY A 158 1.01 15.54 -5.82
C GLY A 158 1.12 16.88 -6.56
N THR A 159 2.27 17.24 -7.12
CA THR A 159 2.50 18.54 -7.80
C THR A 159 1.60 18.77 -9.01
N LEU A 160 1.15 17.71 -9.70
CA LEU A 160 0.17 17.85 -10.80
C LEU A 160 -1.18 18.37 -10.32
N HIS A 161 -1.53 18.22 -9.04
CA HIS A 161 -2.77 18.78 -8.50
C HIS A 161 -2.71 20.30 -8.45
N ASP A 162 -1.54 20.88 -8.12
CA ASP A 162 -1.36 22.34 -8.13
C ASP A 162 -1.57 22.90 -9.54
N LEU A 163 -1.02 22.24 -10.56
CA LEU A 163 -1.25 22.62 -11.96
C LEU A 163 -2.70 22.45 -12.39
N ALA A 164 -3.39 21.42 -11.89
CA ALA A 164 -4.82 21.25 -12.17
C ALA A 164 -5.65 22.39 -11.56
N PHE A 165 -5.27 22.86 -10.37
CA PHE A 165 -5.94 24.00 -9.72
C PHE A 165 -5.78 25.30 -10.50
N THR A 166 -4.62 25.55 -11.11
CA THR A 166 -4.45 26.75 -11.96
C THR A 166 -5.33 26.71 -13.21
N ALA A 167 -5.71 25.51 -13.68
CA ALA A 167 -6.68 25.31 -14.77
C ALA A 167 -8.16 25.39 -14.31
N GLY A 168 -8.41 25.64 -13.02
CA GLY A 168 -9.75 25.77 -12.44
C GLY A 168 -10.34 24.46 -11.90
N ALA A 169 -9.57 23.36 -11.88
CA ALA A 169 -10.01 22.12 -11.24
C ALA A 169 -10.04 22.31 -9.72
N TYR A 170 -10.77 21.43 -9.02
CA TYR A 170 -10.88 21.49 -7.57
C TYR A 170 -11.02 20.09 -6.97
N HIS A 171 -10.73 19.96 -5.67
CA HIS A 171 -10.95 18.72 -4.93
C HIS A 171 -12.38 18.58 -4.44
N GLY A 172 -12.88 17.34 -4.42
CA GLY A 172 -14.14 17.02 -3.75
C GLY A 172 -14.01 17.08 -2.23
N ASP A 173 -15.14 17.30 -1.56
CA ASP A 173 -15.28 17.42 -0.10
C ASP A 173 -16.22 16.35 0.48
N THR A 174 -16.65 15.38 -0.33
CA THR A 174 -17.66 14.37 0.02
C THR A 174 -17.09 13.06 0.57
N ALA A 175 -15.76 12.92 0.65
CA ALA A 175 -15.15 11.67 1.08
C ALA A 175 -15.23 11.50 2.61
N ALA A 176 -15.72 10.33 3.06
CA ALA A 176 -15.82 9.98 4.48
C ALA A 176 -14.46 9.90 5.20
N GLN A 177 -13.40 9.64 4.45
CA GLN A 177 -12.01 9.68 4.91
C GLN A 177 -11.16 10.33 3.81
N PRO A 178 -10.09 11.07 4.18
CA PRO A 178 -9.26 11.78 3.20
C PRO A 178 -8.38 10.84 2.38
N CYS A 179 -8.03 9.69 2.96
CA CYS A 179 -7.16 8.67 2.38
C CYS A 179 -7.70 7.26 2.63
N PHE A 180 -7.20 6.34 1.82
CA PHE A 180 -7.18 4.93 2.16
C PHE A 180 -5.99 4.66 3.07
N TRP A 181 -6.22 3.87 4.11
CA TRP A 181 -5.28 3.71 5.21
C TRP A 181 -4.74 2.29 5.26
N ALA A 182 -3.55 2.12 5.81
CA ALA A 182 -3.09 0.85 6.35
C ALA A 182 -2.18 1.11 7.55
N PRO A 183 -2.17 0.23 8.58
CA PRO A 183 -1.18 0.33 9.63
C PRO A 183 0.19 -0.02 9.05
N VAL A 184 1.21 0.76 9.38
CA VAL A 184 2.58 0.59 8.88
C VAL A 184 3.58 0.47 10.02
N SER A 185 4.59 -0.38 9.85
CA SER A 185 5.82 -0.30 10.62
C SER A 185 6.94 0.22 9.73
N HIS A 186 7.98 0.81 10.33
CA HIS A 186 9.08 1.37 9.58
C HIS A 186 10.43 0.93 10.14
N ARG A 187 11.44 0.86 9.27
CA ARG A 187 12.80 0.44 9.62
C ARG A 187 13.81 1.11 8.69
N LYS A 188 14.89 1.65 9.23
CA LYS A 188 15.97 2.20 8.40
C LYS A 188 16.74 1.06 7.73
N ARG A 189 16.89 1.12 6.41
CA ARG A 189 17.70 0.16 5.63
C ARG A 189 19.18 0.46 5.77
N ALA A 190 20.02 -0.51 5.40
CA ALA A 190 21.48 -0.35 5.40
C ALA A 190 21.97 0.78 4.47
N ASP A 191 21.22 1.09 3.40
CA ASP A 191 21.50 2.21 2.48
C ASP A 191 21.01 3.58 3.00
N GLY A 192 20.47 3.62 4.23
CA GLY A 192 19.94 4.81 4.87
C GLY A 192 18.49 5.15 4.51
N SER A 193 17.90 4.52 3.48
CA SER A 193 16.51 4.73 3.11
C SER A 193 15.54 4.15 4.13
N MET A 194 14.32 4.69 4.22
CA MET A 194 13.29 4.16 5.11
C MET A 194 12.50 3.03 4.42
N ALA A 195 12.42 1.88 5.06
CA ALA A 195 11.45 0.84 4.73
C ALA A 195 10.14 1.13 5.46
N VAL A 196 9.02 1.08 4.73
CA VAL A 196 7.67 1.26 5.26
C VAL A 196 6.88 0.01 4.89
N PHE A 197 6.56 -0.80 5.88
CA PHE A 197 5.88 -2.09 5.70
C PHE A 197 4.40 -1.94 6.04
N PRO A 198 3.48 -2.01 5.06
CA PRO A 198 2.04 -2.02 5.32
C PRO A 198 1.55 -3.40 5.79
N HIS A 199 0.86 -3.41 6.92
CA HIS A 199 0.31 -4.61 7.58
C HIS A 199 -1.10 -4.95 7.05
N PHE A 200 -1.15 -5.42 5.80
CA PHE A 200 -2.43 -5.71 5.12
C PHE A 200 -3.15 -6.95 5.68
N VAL A 201 -2.51 -8.13 5.62
CA VAL A 201 -3.16 -9.43 5.84
C VAL A 201 -2.31 -10.42 6.64
N PHE A 202 -0.98 -10.27 6.69
CA PHE A 202 -0.11 -11.38 7.06
C PHE A 202 0.04 -11.63 8.56
N ASP A 203 -0.08 -10.62 9.42
CA ASP A 203 0.23 -10.75 10.85
C ASP A 203 -0.96 -10.42 11.77
N ARG A 204 -1.61 -9.26 11.64
CA ARG A 204 -2.63 -8.80 12.60
C ARG A 204 -3.73 -9.82 12.91
N SER A 205 -4.16 -10.57 11.89
CA SER A 205 -5.26 -11.53 11.99
C SER A 205 -4.84 -12.92 12.51
N LYS A 206 -3.54 -13.16 12.73
CA LYS A 206 -3.04 -14.50 13.07
C LYS A 206 -3.24 -14.83 14.55
N PRO A 207 -3.45 -16.12 14.89
CA PRO A 207 -3.48 -16.59 16.28
C PRO A 207 -2.23 -16.20 17.06
N GLY A 208 -2.39 -15.83 18.33
CA GLY A 208 -1.28 -15.42 19.20
C GLY A 208 -0.74 -14.02 18.94
N ILE A 209 -1.54 -13.17 18.25
CA ILE A 209 -1.20 -11.77 17.96
C ILE A 209 -2.35 -10.84 18.39
N ILE A 210 -2.04 -9.78 19.15
CA ILE A 210 -2.97 -8.73 19.57
C ILE A 210 -2.42 -7.33 19.31
N SER A 211 -3.27 -6.31 19.32
CA SER A 211 -2.84 -4.90 19.23
C SER A 211 -3.32 -4.12 20.45
N VAL A 212 -2.43 -3.34 21.07
CA VAL A 212 -2.73 -2.55 22.27
C VAL A 212 -2.27 -1.10 22.15
N GLY A 213 -2.95 -0.20 22.87
CA GLY A 213 -2.51 1.18 23.08
C GLY A 213 -1.50 1.32 24.22
N ARG A 214 -1.19 2.57 24.60
CA ARG A 214 -0.31 2.93 25.72
C ARG A 214 -0.88 2.49 27.08
N ASP A 215 -2.20 2.35 27.17
CA ASP A 215 -2.89 1.79 28.33
C ASP A 215 -2.85 0.25 28.40
N GLY A 216 -2.11 -0.40 27.48
CA GLY A 216 -1.98 -1.85 27.41
C GLY A 216 -3.26 -2.56 26.97
N ARG A 217 -4.32 -1.85 26.58
CA ARG A 217 -5.63 -2.42 26.27
C ARG A 217 -5.84 -2.60 24.77
N ARG A 218 -6.51 -3.69 24.40
CA ARG A 218 -7.07 -3.85 23.05
C ARG A 218 -8.19 -2.82 22.82
N PHE A 219 -8.32 -2.34 21.58
CA PHE A 219 -9.30 -1.31 21.21
C PHE A 219 -9.99 -1.60 19.87
N VAL A 220 -9.61 -2.67 19.17
CA VAL A 220 -10.11 -2.99 17.82
C VAL A 220 -10.03 -4.49 17.54
N ASN A 221 -10.93 -4.99 16.69
CA ASN A 221 -10.80 -6.30 16.05
C ASN A 221 -9.59 -6.30 15.10
N GLU A 222 -8.51 -6.99 15.46
CA GLU A 222 -7.28 -7.03 14.65
C GLU A 222 -7.46 -7.72 13.29
N SER A 223 -8.56 -8.45 13.08
CA SER A 223 -8.92 -9.07 11.81
C SER A 223 -9.79 -8.20 10.89
N THR A 224 -10.19 -7.00 11.34
CA THR A 224 -10.89 -6.03 10.48
C THR A 224 -10.01 -5.54 9.32
N SER A 225 -10.62 -4.84 8.35
CA SER A 225 -9.88 -4.27 7.22
C SER A 225 -8.79 -3.31 7.73
N TYR A 226 -7.66 -3.26 7.02
CA TYR A 226 -6.56 -2.36 7.38
C TYR A 226 -6.98 -0.88 7.39
N HIS A 227 -7.99 -0.52 6.59
CA HIS A 227 -8.55 0.82 6.59
C HIS A 227 -9.30 1.12 7.89
N LEU A 228 -10.21 0.22 8.30
CA LEU A 228 -10.96 0.36 9.54
C LEU A 228 -10.06 0.26 10.77
N PHE A 229 -8.98 -0.53 10.72
CA PHE A 229 -8.01 -0.61 11.80
C PHE A 229 -7.36 0.75 12.06
N VAL A 230 -6.89 1.45 11.03
CA VAL A 230 -6.31 2.79 11.20
C VAL A 230 -7.37 3.83 11.59
N SER A 231 -8.59 3.73 11.05
CA SER A 231 -9.69 4.58 11.53
C SER A 231 -9.95 4.38 13.03
N ALA A 232 -9.87 3.15 13.53
CA ALA A 232 -9.96 2.86 14.97
C ALA A 232 -8.75 3.39 15.74
N MET A 233 -7.53 3.33 15.20
CA MET A 233 -6.35 3.95 15.81
C MET A 233 -6.58 5.44 16.04
N TYR A 234 -7.03 6.18 15.02
CA TYR A 234 -7.33 7.60 15.16
C TYR A 234 -8.49 7.87 16.13
N ALA A 235 -9.56 7.07 16.08
CA ALA A 235 -10.70 7.23 16.97
C ALA A 235 -10.35 6.99 18.45
N ALA A 236 -9.43 6.06 18.74
CA ALA A 236 -8.95 5.76 20.08
C ALA A 236 -7.86 6.75 20.56
N ASN A 237 -7.15 7.42 19.65
CA ASN A 237 -6.01 8.30 19.95
C ASN A 237 -6.39 9.72 20.43
N LYS A 238 -7.31 9.84 21.38
CA LYS A 238 -7.79 11.14 21.87
C LYS A 238 -6.74 11.93 22.69
N ASP A 239 -5.84 11.21 23.36
CA ASP A 239 -4.79 11.73 24.26
C ASP A 239 -3.37 11.34 23.80
N GLY A 240 -3.23 10.89 22.55
CA GLY A 240 -1.95 10.38 22.02
C GLY A 240 -1.59 8.96 22.46
N SER A 241 -2.53 8.20 23.06
CA SER A 241 -2.24 6.86 23.59
C SER A 241 -2.21 5.72 22.57
N HIS A 242 -2.77 5.89 21.37
CA HIS A 242 -2.98 4.79 20.42
C HIS A 242 -2.19 4.95 19.11
N VAL A 243 -1.45 6.04 18.97
CA VAL A 243 -0.47 6.24 17.90
C VAL A 243 0.90 6.58 18.53
N PRO A 244 1.85 5.63 18.55
CA PRO A 244 1.79 4.31 17.91
C PRO A 244 0.89 3.31 18.64
N THR A 245 0.40 2.32 17.90
CA THR A 245 -0.20 1.09 18.44
C THR A 245 0.89 0.01 18.51
N TYR A 246 0.83 -0.88 19.49
CA TYR A 246 1.81 -1.96 19.65
C TYR A 246 1.20 -3.29 19.22
N LEU A 247 1.77 -3.91 18.18
CA LEU A 247 1.44 -5.27 17.74
C LEU A 247 2.26 -6.25 18.56
N ILE A 248 1.60 -7.06 19.37
CA ILE A 248 2.22 -7.98 20.33
C ILE A 248 2.04 -9.42 19.85
N ALA A 249 3.10 -10.22 19.94
CA ALA A 249 3.09 -11.64 19.64
C ALA A 249 3.91 -12.42 20.66
N ASP A 250 3.58 -13.70 20.87
CA ASP A 250 4.44 -14.62 21.62
C ASP A 250 5.45 -15.32 20.68
N ALA A 251 6.38 -16.10 21.25
CA ALA A 251 7.42 -16.79 20.47
C ALA A 251 6.86 -17.83 19.50
N ALA A 252 5.75 -18.49 19.85
CA ALA A 252 5.11 -19.47 18.98
C ALA A 252 4.49 -18.79 17.75
N ALA A 253 3.76 -17.69 17.95
CA ALA A 253 3.16 -16.90 16.89
C ALA A 253 4.24 -16.27 15.99
N LEU A 254 5.27 -15.64 16.56
CA LEU A 254 6.36 -15.03 15.78
C LEU A 254 7.08 -16.08 14.92
N LYS A 255 7.38 -17.25 15.49
CA LYS A 255 8.02 -18.34 14.74
C LYS A 255 7.13 -18.89 13.64
N LYS A 256 5.82 -19.05 13.89
CA LYS A 256 4.90 -19.67 12.92
C LYS A 256 4.51 -18.71 11.79
N TYR A 257 4.22 -17.46 12.12
CA TYR A 257 3.60 -16.51 11.20
C TYR A 257 4.50 -15.34 10.79
N GLY A 258 5.58 -15.08 11.53
CA GLY A 258 6.32 -13.83 11.40
C GLY A 258 5.53 -12.63 11.97
N MET A 259 6.11 -11.45 11.85
CA MET A 259 5.49 -10.19 12.29
C MET A 259 6.18 -9.02 11.58
N GLY A 260 5.42 -8.22 10.83
CA GLY A 260 5.97 -7.14 10.00
C GLY A 260 7.04 -7.63 9.02
N MET A 261 8.24 -7.05 9.11
CA MET A 261 9.39 -7.42 8.27
C MET A 261 10.08 -8.73 8.68
N ILE A 262 9.65 -9.34 9.80
CA ILE A 262 10.18 -10.63 10.27
C ILE A 262 9.41 -11.77 9.60
N ARG A 263 10.14 -12.65 8.91
CA ARG A 263 9.55 -13.76 8.15
C ARG A 263 9.15 -14.93 9.05
N PRO A 264 8.16 -15.74 8.62
CA PRO A 264 7.90 -17.05 9.22
C PRO A 264 9.17 -17.89 9.36
N GLY A 265 9.25 -18.65 10.44
CA GLY A 265 10.41 -19.46 10.85
C GLY A 265 11.24 -18.81 11.97
N GLY A 266 11.08 -17.50 12.21
CA GLY A 266 11.75 -16.80 13.32
C GLY A 266 13.28 -16.75 13.22
N ALA A 267 13.85 -16.99 12.04
CA ALA A 267 15.29 -16.98 11.85
C ALA A 267 15.84 -15.54 11.70
N ASN A 268 17.03 -15.30 12.23
CA ASN A 268 17.79 -14.06 12.10
C ASN A 268 17.03 -12.80 12.59
N ILE A 269 16.44 -12.86 13.78
CA ILE A 269 15.75 -11.71 14.40
C ILE A 269 16.72 -10.69 15.03
N ALA A 270 17.98 -11.06 15.30
CA ALA A 270 18.96 -10.22 15.97
C ALA A 270 19.15 -8.83 15.36
N PRO A 271 19.19 -8.64 14.03
CA PRO A 271 19.29 -7.30 13.43
C PRO A 271 18.09 -6.41 13.72
N TYR A 272 16.89 -6.99 13.87
CA TYR A 272 15.66 -6.24 14.16
C TYR A 272 15.56 -5.86 15.64
N LEU A 273 16.17 -6.66 16.53
CA LEU A 273 16.31 -6.31 17.94
C LEU A 273 17.34 -5.19 18.12
N ALA A 274 18.48 -5.30 17.42
CA ALA A 274 19.59 -4.36 17.53
C ALA A 274 19.23 -2.92 17.11
N ASP A 275 18.34 -2.75 16.11
CA ASP A 275 17.90 -1.43 15.65
C ASP A 275 16.54 -0.98 16.24
N GLY A 276 15.98 -1.77 17.16
CA GLY A 276 14.74 -1.42 17.88
C GLY A 276 13.46 -1.58 17.06
N TYR A 277 13.52 -2.15 15.85
CA TYR A 277 12.30 -2.50 15.09
C TYR A 277 11.43 -3.52 15.84
N LEU A 278 12.09 -4.52 16.45
CA LEU A 278 11.48 -5.55 17.29
C LEU A 278 11.89 -5.31 18.74
N THR A 279 10.94 -5.33 19.65
CA THR A 279 11.22 -5.39 21.10
C THR A 279 10.96 -6.81 21.60
N GLU A 280 11.84 -7.33 22.45
CA GLU A 280 11.74 -8.66 23.07
C GLU A 280 11.81 -8.56 24.59
N ALA A 281 11.05 -9.41 25.29
CA ALA A 281 11.12 -9.55 26.74
C ALA A 281 10.71 -10.95 27.21
N ALA A 282 11.21 -11.39 28.36
CA ALA A 282 10.88 -12.70 28.92
C ALA A 282 9.48 -12.74 29.56
N THR A 283 8.95 -11.58 29.96
CA THR A 283 7.62 -11.43 30.58
C THR A 283 6.87 -10.25 29.97
N LEU A 284 5.54 -10.25 30.13
CA LEU A 284 4.70 -9.13 29.69
C LEU A 284 5.00 -7.85 30.46
N ASP A 285 5.31 -7.94 31.76
CA ASP A 285 5.70 -6.77 32.57
C ASP A 285 7.00 -6.14 32.07
N GLU A 286 7.98 -6.97 31.75
CA GLU A 286 9.23 -6.50 31.16
C GLU A 286 8.99 -5.89 29.77
N LEU A 287 8.12 -6.50 28.95
CA LEU A 287 7.76 -5.96 27.64
C LEU A 287 7.09 -4.59 27.79
N ALA A 288 6.09 -4.48 28.66
CA ALA A 288 5.35 -3.25 28.90
C ALA A 288 6.30 -2.12 29.34
N ARG A 289 7.22 -2.41 30.26
CA ARG A 289 8.26 -1.48 30.70
C ARG A 289 9.18 -1.03 29.56
N LYS A 290 9.63 -1.96 28.69
CA LYS A 290 10.46 -1.61 27.52
C LYS A 290 9.72 -0.74 26.51
N LEU A 291 8.41 -0.92 26.37
CA LEU A 291 7.56 -0.18 25.44
C LEU A 291 7.05 1.15 26.00
N GLY A 292 7.09 1.33 27.33
CA GLY A 292 6.51 2.47 28.03
C GLY A 292 4.98 2.45 28.06
N ILE A 293 4.38 1.26 28.19
CA ILE A 293 2.92 1.07 28.25
C ILE A 293 2.49 0.48 29.60
N ASP A 294 1.20 0.53 29.92
CA ASP A 294 0.66 -0.03 31.16
C ASP A 294 0.77 -1.57 31.20
N ALA A 295 1.51 -2.07 32.20
CA ALA A 295 1.70 -3.50 32.40
C ALA A 295 0.41 -4.21 32.84
N ALA A 296 -0.40 -3.57 33.69
CA ALA A 296 -1.63 -4.19 34.18
C ALA A 296 -2.63 -4.38 33.04
N GLY A 297 -2.85 -3.35 32.21
CA GLY A 297 -3.67 -3.43 31.01
C GLY A 297 -3.19 -4.47 30.01
N LEU A 298 -1.86 -4.58 29.78
CA LEU A 298 -1.31 -5.59 28.88
C LEU A 298 -1.57 -7.01 29.38
N ASN A 299 -1.33 -7.27 30.67
CA ASN A 299 -1.58 -8.59 31.26
C ASN A 299 -3.07 -8.96 31.18
N ASP A 300 -3.98 -8.01 31.47
CA ASP A 300 -5.43 -8.23 31.31
C ASP A 300 -5.80 -8.58 29.86
N SER A 301 -5.31 -7.78 28.89
CA SER A 301 -5.57 -8.03 27.47
C SER A 301 -5.12 -9.41 27.01
N VAL A 302 -3.93 -9.86 27.44
CA VAL A 302 -3.41 -11.19 27.11
C VAL A 302 -4.22 -12.28 27.81
N ALA A 303 -4.55 -12.12 29.09
CA ALA A 303 -5.35 -13.09 29.83
C ALA A 303 -6.74 -13.30 29.19
N ARG A 304 -7.39 -12.20 28.78
CA ARG A 304 -8.68 -12.23 28.07
C ARG A 304 -8.56 -12.88 26.70
N MET A 305 -7.55 -12.54 25.90
CA MET A 305 -7.31 -13.20 24.62
C MET A 305 -7.09 -14.72 24.78
N ASN A 306 -6.35 -15.15 25.80
CA ASN A 306 -6.14 -16.56 26.08
C ASN A 306 -7.46 -17.27 26.43
N ALA A 307 -8.38 -16.60 27.14
CA ALA A 307 -9.73 -17.12 27.38
C ALA A 307 -10.55 -17.22 26.08
N TYR A 308 -10.50 -16.20 25.22
CA TYR A 308 -11.19 -16.20 23.91
C TYR A 308 -10.64 -17.25 22.96
N ALA A 309 -9.34 -17.51 22.99
CA ALA A 309 -8.71 -18.56 22.19
C ALA A 309 -9.26 -19.96 22.55
N ARG A 310 -9.55 -20.22 23.83
CA ARG A 310 -10.13 -21.49 24.28
C ARG A 310 -11.58 -21.67 23.83
N THR A 311 -12.38 -20.61 23.88
CA THR A 311 -13.82 -20.66 23.53
C THR A 311 -14.09 -20.43 22.04
N GLY A 312 -13.14 -19.85 21.31
CA GLY A 312 -13.30 -19.41 19.92
C GLY A 312 -14.10 -18.12 19.75
N THR A 313 -14.45 -17.44 20.84
CA THR A 313 -15.31 -16.24 20.83
C THR A 313 -14.60 -15.08 21.51
N ASP A 314 -14.33 -14.02 20.75
CA ASP A 314 -13.84 -12.74 21.28
C ASP A 314 -15.04 -11.87 21.69
N ALA A 315 -15.29 -11.81 23.00
CA ALA A 315 -16.42 -11.07 23.56
C ALA A 315 -16.27 -9.54 23.46
N ASP A 316 -15.05 -9.04 23.24
CA ASP A 316 -14.80 -7.59 23.20
C ASP A 316 -15.04 -7.00 21.81
N PHE A 317 -14.53 -7.66 20.77
CA PHE A 317 -14.51 -7.09 19.43
C PHE A 317 -15.04 -8.02 18.34
N ALA A 318 -15.62 -9.16 18.72
CA ALA A 318 -16.18 -10.15 17.79
C ALA A 318 -15.18 -10.58 16.70
N ARG A 319 -13.89 -10.66 17.04
CA ARG A 319 -12.81 -11.06 16.12
C ARG A 319 -13.00 -12.48 15.58
N GLY A 320 -12.88 -12.60 14.26
CA GLY A 320 -12.98 -13.87 13.55
C GLY A 320 -14.41 -14.33 13.33
N THR A 321 -15.39 -13.42 13.32
CA THR A 321 -16.81 -13.79 13.13
C THR A 321 -17.23 -13.78 11.66
N THR A 322 -16.65 -12.91 10.84
CA THR A 322 -16.98 -12.80 9.40
C THR A 322 -16.11 -13.72 8.52
N VAL A 323 -16.58 -13.99 7.30
CA VAL A 323 -15.82 -14.76 6.29
C VAL A 323 -14.50 -14.06 5.95
N TYR A 324 -14.53 -12.72 5.84
CA TYR A 324 -13.33 -11.92 5.57
C TYR A 324 -12.28 -12.09 6.66
N GLU A 325 -12.67 -11.98 7.93
CA GLU A 325 -11.76 -12.12 9.07
C GLU A 325 -11.17 -13.52 9.15
N LYS A 326 -12.01 -14.56 9.02
CA LYS A 326 -11.58 -15.97 9.05
C LYS A 326 -10.61 -16.28 7.90
N ALA A 327 -10.85 -15.75 6.71
CA ALA A 327 -9.98 -15.92 5.55
C ALA A 327 -8.57 -15.32 5.76
N ASN A 328 -8.43 -14.32 6.62
CA ASN A 328 -7.14 -13.73 6.99
C ASN A 328 -6.45 -14.47 8.14
N GLY A 329 -7.15 -15.35 8.86
CA GLY A 329 -6.62 -16.19 9.94
C GLY A 329 -5.73 -17.35 9.46
N ASP A 330 -5.48 -18.31 10.35
CA ASP A 330 -4.87 -19.60 10.02
C ASP A 330 -5.97 -20.66 9.90
N PRO A 331 -6.28 -21.16 8.68
CA PRO A 331 -7.34 -22.15 8.48
C PRO A 331 -7.04 -23.51 9.13
N THR A 332 -5.80 -23.75 9.57
CA THR A 332 -5.39 -24.97 10.29
C THR A 332 -5.49 -24.84 11.80
N HIS A 333 -5.89 -23.66 12.30
CA HIS A 333 -6.04 -23.35 13.71
C HIS A 333 -7.53 -23.31 14.10
N GLY A 334 -7.86 -23.80 15.29
CA GLY A 334 -9.22 -23.86 15.82
C GLY A 334 -9.28 -23.56 17.32
N PRO A 335 -10.49 -23.37 17.89
CA PRO A 335 -11.80 -23.41 17.24
C PRO A 335 -12.12 -22.19 16.34
N ASN A 336 -11.36 -21.10 16.45
CA ASN A 336 -11.47 -19.92 15.60
C ASN A 336 -10.12 -19.61 14.94
N PRO A 337 -10.03 -19.51 13.60
CA PRO A 337 -8.75 -19.37 12.88
C PRO A 337 -7.98 -18.09 13.18
N THR A 338 -8.57 -17.11 13.88
CA THR A 338 -7.91 -15.84 14.21
C THR A 338 -7.54 -15.71 15.69
N LEU A 339 -8.05 -16.58 16.57
CA LEU A 339 -7.89 -16.46 18.03
C LEU A 339 -6.95 -17.56 18.54
N GLY A 340 -5.80 -17.16 19.09
CA GLY A 340 -4.83 -18.10 19.67
C GLY A 340 -4.22 -17.53 20.95
N PRO A 341 -3.76 -18.41 21.84
CA PRO A 341 -3.14 -17.99 23.09
C PRO A 341 -1.80 -17.29 22.84
N LEU A 342 -1.44 -16.39 23.77
CA LEU A 342 -0.14 -15.77 23.93
C LEU A 342 0.43 -16.25 25.27
N GLU A 343 1.07 -17.42 25.25
CA GLU A 343 1.51 -18.13 26.47
C GLU A 343 2.97 -18.57 26.39
N THR A 344 3.61 -18.43 25.22
CA THR A 344 4.99 -18.89 24.99
C THR A 344 5.96 -17.73 24.99
N ALA A 345 6.58 -17.47 26.13
CA ALA A 345 7.71 -16.53 26.21
C ALA A 345 8.89 -16.99 25.32
N PRO A 346 9.75 -16.07 24.86
CA PRO A 346 9.68 -14.60 25.02
C PRO A 346 8.52 -13.96 24.26
N TYR A 347 8.16 -12.74 24.68
CA TYR A 347 7.13 -11.91 24.04
C TYR A 347 7.78 -10.81 23.21
N TYR A 348 7.12 -10.46 22.11
CA TYR A 348 7.62 -9.57 21.09
C TYR A 348 6.64 -8.45 20.77
N ALA A 349 7.18 -7.30 20.35
CA ALA A 349 6.38 -6.17 19.91
C ALA A 349 6.97 -5.43 18.70
N VAL A 350 6.08 -4.98 17.80
CA VAL A 350 6.38 -4.04 16.70
C VAL A 350 5.46 -2.83 16.81
N LYS A 351 6.01 -1.62 16.61
CA LYS A 351 5.22 -0.38 16.59
C LYS A 351 4.51 -0.21 15.25
N LEU A 352 3.21 0.05 15.31
CA LEU A 352 2.35 0.37 14.17
C LEU A 352 1.96 1.85 14.20
N TRP A 353 2.05 2.48 13.04
CA TRP A 353 1.68 3.86 12.80
C TRP A 353 0.59 3.92 11.73
N PRO A 354 -0.27 4.95 11.72
CA PRO A 354 -1.10 5.24 10.56
C PRO A 354 -0.25 5.46 9.31
N GLY A 355 -0.64 4.88 8.18
CA GLY A 355 -0.02 5.13 6.88
C GLY A 355 -1.07 5.28 5.79
N ASP A 356 -0.87 6.22 4.87
CA ASP A 356 -1.71 6.39 3.68
C ASP A 356 -1.26 5.45 2.55
N ILE A 357 -2.19 4.76 1.91
CA ILE A 357 -1.93 3.91 0.73
C ILE A 357 -2.52 4.50 -0.56
N GLY A 358 -2.90 5.77 -0.50
CA GLY A 358 -3.55 6.50 -1.58
C GLY A 358 -4.58 7.48 -1.04
N SER A 359 -4.67 8.65 -1.67
CA SER A 359 -5.73 9.61 -1.37
C SER A 359 -7.09 9.11 -1.85
N ALA A 360 -8.12 9.40 -1.07
CA ALA A 360 -9.51 9.22 -1.47
C ALA A 360 -10.12 10.56 -1.92
N ILE A 361 -9.70 11.67 -1.30
CA ILE A 361 -9.94 13.01 -1.83
C ILE A 361 -9.07 13.23 -3.07
N GLY A 362 -9.68 13.69 -4.14
CA GLY A 362 -9.02 13.98 -5.41
C GLY A 362 -9.80 15.01 -6.21
N LEU A 363 -9.36 15.24 -7.44
CA LEU A 363 -9.95 16.19 -8.38
C LEU A 363 -11.34 15.70 -8.81
N VAL A 364 -12.33 16.59 -8.81
CA VAL A 364 -13.69 16.23 -9.24
C VAL A 364 -13.73 16.07 -10.76
N GLY A 365 -14.31 14.97 -11.23
CA GLY A 365 -14.54 14.73 -12.65
C GLY A 365 -15.90 14.12 -12.95
N ASP A 366 -16.27 14.13 -14.22
CA ASP A 366 -17.52 13.57 -14.74
C ASP A 366 -17.41 12.08 -15.11
N GLU A 367 -18.45 11.51 -15.73
CA GLU A 367 -18.49 10.12 -16.20
C GLU A 367 -17.47 9.82 -17.31
N ASN A 368 -16.91 10.85 -17.96
CA ASN A 368 -15.85 10.76 -18.95
C ASN A 368 -14.45 10.95 -18.33
N ALA A 369 -14.37 11.08 -17.00
CA ALA A 369 -13.17 11.46 -16.26
C ALA A 369 -12.60 12.83 -16.65
N GLN A 370 -13.40 13.71 -17.28
CA GLN A 370 -13.00 15.11 -17.46
C GLN A 370 -13.07 15.85 -16.14
N LEU A 371 -12.05 16.66 -15.86
CA LEU A 371 -12.05 17.49 -14.65
C LEU A 371 -13.09 18.60 -14.75
N LEU A 372 -13.72 18.91 -13.63
CA LEU A 372 -14.76 19.93 -13.53
C LEU A 372 -14.26 21.18 -12.80
N ARG A 373 -14.87 22.32 -13.15
CA ARG A 373 -14.84 23.53 -12.33
C ARG A 373 -15.94 23.49 -11.27
N ARG A 374 -15.88 24.42 -10.31
CA ARG A 374 -16.88 24.52 -9.23
C ARG A 374 -18.31 24.83 -9.71
N ASP A 375 -18.46 25.44 -10.88
CA ASP A 375 -19.77 25.70 -11.52
C ASP A 375 -20.35 24.47 -12.25
N GLY A 376 -19.65 23.33 -12.22
CA GLY A 376 -20.03 22.09 -12.89
C GLY A 376 -19.59 22.02 -14.36
N SER A 377 -19.00 23.08 -14.92
CA SER A 377 -18.50 23.06 -16.30
C SER A 377 -17.25 22.19 -16.43
N ALA A 378 -17.16 21.42 -17.51
CA ALA A 378 -15.98 20.63 -17.81
C ALA A 378 -14.80 21.52 -18.23
N ILE A 379 -13.60 21.16 -17.74
CA ILE A 379 -12.34 21.70 -18.20
C ILE A 379 -11.94 20.89 -19.44
N SER A 380 -12.31 21.43 -20.59
CA SER A 380 -12.11 20.80 -21.88
C SER A 380 -10.64 20.37 -22.07
N GLY A 381 -10.43 19.09 -22.42
CA GLY A 381 -9.09 18.54 -22.67
C GLY A 381 -8.29 18.17 -21.41
N LEU A 382 -8.83 18.31 -20.20
CA LEU A 382 -8.15 17.91 -18.96
C LEU A 382 -8.92 16.79 -18.24
N TYR A 383 -8.21 15.73 -17.85
CA TYR A 383 -8.77 14.51 -17.26
C TYR A 383 -7.95 14.04 -16.08
N ALA A 384 -8.53 13.19 -15.23
CA ALA A 384 -7.78 12.48 -14.20
C ALA A 384 -8.27 11.03 -14.02
N CYS A 385 -7.40 10.15 -13.53
CA CYS A 385 -7.78 8.81 -13.12
C CYS A 385 -6.95 8.34 -11.91
N GLY A 386 -7.35 7.20 -11.34
CA GLY A 386 -6.70 6.67 -10.14
C GLY A 386 -6.84 7.63 -8.97
N ASN A 387 -5.79 7.77 -8.17
CA ASN A 387 -5.84 8.59 -6.96
C ASN A 387 -5.77 10.10 -7.23
N ASP A 388 -5.54 10.53 -8.49
CA ASP A 388 -5.69 11.95 -8.86
C ASP A 388 -7.17 12.36 -8.87
N LEU A 389 -8.07 11.43 -9.23
CA LEU A 389 -9.51 11.64 -9.30
C LEU A 389 -10.15 11.41 -7.92
N GLN A 390 -11.19 12.18 -7.59
CA GLN A 390 -12.03 11.94 -6.42
C GLN A 390 -12.52 10.49 -6.45
N SER A 391 -12.28 9.75 -5.37
CA SER A 391 -12.59 8.33 -5.37
C SER A 391 -14.10 8.08 -5.42
N ILE A 392 -14.52 7.22 -6.35
CA ILE A 392 -15.89 6.72 -6.42
C ILE A 392 -16.30 5.88 -5.19
N MET A 393 -15.34 5.48 -4.35
CA MET A 393 -15.61 4.78 -3.10
C MET A 393 -15.93 5.73 -1.95
N GLY A 394 -15.88 7.05 -2.17
CA GLY A 394 -16.28 8.06 -1.19
C GLY A 394 -15.49 8.01 0.12
N GLY A 395 -14.21 7.59 0.10
CA GLY A 395 -13.39 7.47 1.31
C GLY A 395 -13.63 6.21 2.13
N VAL A 396 -14.43 5.25 1.64
CA VAL A 396 -14.59 3.92 2.26
C VAL A 396 -13.71 2.91 1.52
N TYR A 397 -13.34 1.81 2.19
CA TYR A 397 -12.57 0.72 1.60
C TYR A 397 -13.42 -0.59 1.50
N PRO A 398 -14.25 -0.76 0.45
CA PRO A 398 -15.14 -1.93 0.34
C PRO A 398 -14.42 -3.28 0.15
N GLY A 399 -13.23 -3.29 -0.43
CA GLY A 399 -12.53 -4.53 -0.75
C GLY A 399 -11.21 -4.35 -1.49
N PRO A 400 -10.45 -5.43 -1.70
CA PRO A 400 -9.16 -5.37 -2.36
C PRO A 400 -9.29 -4.88 -3.81
N GLY A 401 -8.40 -3.99 -4.24
CA GLY A 401 -8.33 -3.50 -5.62
C GLY A 401 -9.13 -2.24 -5.92
N ILE A 402 -9.75 -1.63 -4.91
CA ILE A 402 -10.60 -0.43 -5.07
C ILE A 402 -9.89 0.82 -5.57
N THR A 403 -8.55 0.87 -5.57
CA THR A 403 -7.78 1.95 -6.20
C THR A 403 -7.37 1.62 -7.63
N VAL A 404 -6.85 0.40 -7.85
CA VAL A 404 -6.33 -0.04 -9.15
C VAL A 404 -7.44 -0.29 -10.17
N GLY A 405 -8.56 -0.89 -9.75
CA GLY A 405 -9.70 -1.16 -10.63
C GLY A 405 -10.25 0.13 -11.24
N PRO A 406 -10.69 1.11 -10.42
CA PRO A 406 -11.13 2.41 -10.92
C PRO A 406 -10.05 3.16 -11.72
N ALA A 407 -8.77 3.08 -11.34
CA ALA A 407 -7.69 3.70 -12.11
C ALA A 407 -7.64 3.19 -13.56
N ILE A 408 -7.72 1.88 -13.76
CA ILE A 408 -7.71 1.26 -15.10
C ILE A 408 -8.98 1.64 -15.88
N VAL A 409 -10.14 1.60 -15.23
CA VAL A 409 -11.44 1.89 -15.87
C VAL A 409 -11.51 3.35 -16.29
N PHE A 410 -11.28 4.29 -15.37
CA PHE A 410 -11.32 5.72 -15.69
C PHE A 410 -10.19 6.16 -16.61
N GLY A 411 -9.01 5.53 -16.52
CA GLY A 411 -7.94 5.74 -17.50
C GLY A 411 -8.36 5.37 -18.92
N ALA A 412 -9.05 4.24 -19.09
CA ALA A 412 -9.59 3.83 -20.39
C ALA A 412 -10.72 4.74 -20.89
N ILE A 413 -11.60 5.19 -19.99
CA ILE A 413 -12.68 6.13 -20.30
C ILE A 413 -12.10 7.48 -20.76
N ALA A 414 -11.19 8.07 -19.98
CA ALA A 414 -10.52 9.33 -20.30
C ALA A 414 -9.80 9.25 -21.65
N ALA A 415 -9.05 8.16 -21.90
CA ALA A 415 -8.34 7.96 -23.16
C ALA A 415 -9.29 7.86 -24.37
N ARG A 416 -10.44 7.17 -24.23
CA ARG A 416 -11.45 7.09 -25.31
C ARG A 416 -12.07 8.45 -25.59
N HIS A 417 -12.39 9.22 -24.54
CA HIS A 417 -12.96 10.55 -24.69
C HIS A 417 -11.96 11.52 -25.34
N ALA A 418 -10.71 11.54 -24.87
CA ALA A 418 -9.63 12.33 -25.46
C ALA A 418 -9.35 11.96 -26.93
N ALA A 419 -9.37 10.67 -27.27
CA ALA A 419 -9.17 10.22 -28.65
C ALA A 419 -10.29 10.70 -29.60
N ARG A 420 -11.57 10.66 -29.17
CA ARG A 420 -12.70 11.18 -29.96
C ARG A 420 -12.54 12.68 -30.23
N ARG A 421 -12.10 13.45 -29.24
CA ARG A 421 -11.81 14.89 -29.40
C ARG A 421 -10.69 15.14 -30.39
N ALA A 422 -9.60 14.37 -30.34
CA ALA A 422 -8.51 14.50 -31.30
C ALA A 422 -8.98 14.26 -32.75
N VAL A 423 -9.88 13.29 -32.97
CA VAL A 423 -10.48 13.04 -34.29
C VAL A 423 -11.39 14.19 -34.72
N ALA A 424 -12.19 14.74 -33.82
CA ALA A 424 -13.06 15.88 -34.11
C ALA A 424 -12.27 17.14 -34.49
N ALA A 425 -11.20 17.46 -33.74
CA ALA A 425 -10.34 18.60 -34.02
C ALA A 425 -9.74 18.53 -35.44
N ARG A 426 -9.21 17.36 -35.83
CA ARG A 426 -8.66 17.14 -37.18
C ARG A 426 -9.69 17.31 -38.30
N LYS A 427 -10.97 17.03 -38.04
CA LYS A 427 -12.05 17.23 -39.01
C LYS A 427 -12.47 18.70 -39.11
N GLY A 428 -12.44 19.41 -37.99
CA GLY A 428 -12.74 20.85 -37.94
C GLY A 428 -11.67 21.69 -38.63
N ASP A 429 -10.39 21.32 -38.53
CA ASP A 429 -9.29 22.00 -39.22
C ASP A 429 -9.22 21.71 -40.73
N ALA A 430 -9.98 20.70 -41.21
CA ALA A 430 -10.02 20.28 -42.61
C ALA A 430 -11.25 20.79 -43.38
N ALA A 431 -12.15 21.53 -42.71
CA ALA A 431 -13.33 22.18 -43.26
C ALA A 431 -13.11 23.70 -43.25
#